data_AF-A0A497KGT4-F1
#
_entry.id   AF-A0A497KGT4-F1
#
_cell.length_a   1.000
_cell.length_b   1.000
_cell.length_c   1.000
_cell.angle_alpha   90.00
_cell.angle_beta   90.00
_cell.angle_gamma   90.00
#
_symmetry.space_group_name_H-M   'P 1'
#
loop_
_entity.id
_entity.type
_entity.pdbx_description
1 polymer ?
#
loop_
_entity_poly.entity_id
_entity_poly.type
_entity_poly.pdbx_seq_one_letter_code
_entity_poly.pdbx_strand_id
1 'polypeptide(L)'
;MSAPKIFDQKEKVQEKVLTISPITRLEGHGKIEIFLDDNGNVKDAYFQVVELRGFERFCQGRLVEELPRITPRICGVCPSAHHLASTKAVDAVFGVEPTETAKKLRELFYCAHMIHSHIAHFYVLAGPDFIMGPAENPAERNIIGVIKKVGVETGKQVIVNRKYAQKVQEIMGGKATHAVFGLPGGVSKPITREERDEIEKMFKSMFEFAKFGLSLWEDLILKNKGYVDLLKGDLYYHETYYMGIVDKNNKVNFYDGDIRVVNPAGEEVVKFKPKEYLDVIGEHVEPWSYLKFPYLKKIGWKGIVDGKDSGVYRVN
;
A
#
# COMPACT_ATOMS: atom_id res chain seq x y z
N MET A 1 29.56 -8.69 0.09
CA MET A 1 29.07 -7.41 0.63
C MET A 1 29.19 -7.47 2.15
N SER A 2 29.51 -6.36 2.82
CA SER A 2 29.43 -6.32 4.29
C SER A 2 27.98 -6.57 4.73
N ALA A 3 27.81 -7.31 5.82
CA ALA A 3 26.50 -7.57 6.40
C ALA A 3 25.83 -6.22 6.78
N PRO A 4 24.51 -6.09 6.61
CA PRO A 4 23.80 -4.88 6.99
C PRO A 4 23.90 -4.64 8.50
N LYS A 5 24.01 -3.36 8.89
CA LYS A 5 23.94 -2.96 10.30
C LYS A 5 22.47 -2.95 10.71
N ILE A 6 22.11 -3.85 11.62
CA ILE A 6 20.72 -4.04 12.05
C ILE A 6 20.40 -3.26 13.33
N PHE A 7 21.38 -3.06 14.20
CA PHE A 7 21.19 -2.38 15.47
C PHE A 7 22.23 -1.27 15.63
N ASP A 8 21.76 -0.11 16.11
CA ASP A 8 22.59 0.99 16.56
C ASP A 8 23.11 0.76 17.98
N GLN A 9 24.11 1.53 18.39
CA GLN A 9 24.50 1.58 19.80
C GLN A 9 23.40 2.25 20.62
N LYS A 10 23.11 1.70 21.80
CA LYS A 10 22.11 2.26 22.71
C LYS A 10 22.70 3.48 23.42
N GLU A 11 21.98 4.59 23.38
CA GLU A 11 22.34 5.82 24.08
C GLU A 11 21.23 6.20 25.07
N LYS A 12 21.63 6.78 26.21
CA LYS A 12 20.68 7.29 27.20
C LYS A 12 20.28 8.72 26.82
N VAL A 13 18.99 8.92 26.59
CA VAL A 13 18.41 10.25 26.31
C VAL A 13 18.05 10.98 27.60
N GLN A 14 18.08 12.31 27.58
CA GLN A 14 17.72 13.15 28.73
C GLN A 14 16.30 13.75 28.59
N GLU A 15 15.78 13.75 27.38
CA GLU A 15 14.48 14.29 27.02
C GLU A 15 13.35 13.39 27.54
N LYS A 16 12.25 14.00 28.00
CA LYS A 16 11.04 13.26 28.38
C LYS A 16 10.16 12.87 27.19
N VAL A 17 10.40 13.48 26.03
CA VAL A 17 9.66 13.21 24.79
C VAL A 17 10.64 13.17 23.64
N LEU A 18 10.64 12.06 22.90
CA LEU A 18 11.38 11.91 21.65
C LEU A 18 10.41 12.06 20.48
N THR A 19 10.77 12.90 19.51
CA THR A 19 9.91 13.19 18.35
C THR A 19 10.62 12.80 17.06
N ILE A 20 9.99 11.92 16.27
CA ILE A 20 10.38 11.59 14.90
C ILE A 20 9.44 12.33 13.97
N SER A 21 9.87 13.49 13.46
CA SER A 21 9.06 14.33 12.58
C SER A 21 9.92 15.07 11.54
N PRO A 22 9.65 14.91 10.23
CA PRO A 22 8.68 13.97 9.66
C PRO A 22 9.19 12.53 9.76
N ILE A 23 8.29 11.55 9.74
CA ILE A 23 8.68 10.19 9.34
C ILE A 23 9.12 10.27 7.86
N THR A 24 10.19 9.58 7.50
CA THR A 24 10.77 9.65 6.15
C THR A 24 10.50 8.37 5.35
N ARG A 25 10.55 8.48 4.01
CA ARG A 25 10.32 7.36 3.07
C ARG A 25 8.93 6.69 3.20
N LEU A 26 7.90 7.48 3.51
CA LEU A 26 6.49 7.11 3.32
C LEU A 26 5.81 8.08 2.34
N GLU A 27 4.57 7.77 1.96
CA GLU A 27 3.66 8.71 1.30
C GLU A 27 2.77 9.39 2.36
N GLY A 28 2.65 10.71 2.29
CA GLY A 28 1.88 11.51 3.26
C GLY A 28 2.72 12.05 4.42
N HIS A 29 2.03 12.63 5.41
CA HIS A 29 2.65 13.30 6.56
C HIS A 29 2.34 12.57 7.86
N GLY A 30 3.38 11.97 8.45
CA GLY A 30 3.30 11.31 9.74
C GLY A 30 4.39 11.79 10.69
N LYS A 31 4.11 11.70 11.99
CA LYS A 31 5.07 11.89 13.08
C LYS A 31 4.91 10.80 14.13
N ILE A 32 5.98 10.51 14.87
CA ILE A 32 5.95 9.64 16.05
C ILE A 32 6.38 10.44 17.27
N GLU A 33 5.59 10.39 18.34
CA GLU A 33 5.95 10.92 19.65
C GLU A 33 6.11 9.77 20.64
N ILE A 34 7.25 9.70 21.32
CA ILE A 34 7.60 8.68 22.30
C ILE A 34 7.80 9.37 23.64
N PHE A 35 6.96 9.04 24.62
CA PHE A 35 6.97 9.63 25.95
C PHE A 35 7.72 8.71 26.90
N LEU A 36 8.64 9.27 27.69
CA LEU A 36 9.46 8.52 28.63
C LEU A 36 9.03 8.78 30.08
N ASP A 37 9.16 7.76 30.93
CA ASP A 37 9.02 7.90 32.39
C ASP A 37 10.27 8.54 33.02
N ASP A 38 10.23 8.78 34.34
CA ASP A 38 11.36 9.38 35.06
C ASP A 38 12.61 8.48 35.10
N ASN A 39 12.48 7.18 34.79
CA ASN A 39 13.59 6.24 34.67
C ASN A 39 14.18 6.18 33.25
N GLY A 40 13.54 6.86 32.29
CA GLY A 40 13.91 6.84 30.87
C GLY A 40 13.34 5.65 30.09
N ASN A 41 12.38 4.90 30.64
CA ASN A 41 11.67 3.85 29.91
C ASN A 41 10.55 4.45 29.05
N VAL A 42 10.23 3.80 27.92
CA VAL A 42 9.06 4.19 27.11
C VAL A 42 7.79 3.96 27.93
N LYS A 43 7.05 5.03 28.17
CA LYS A 43 5.74 5.02 28.80
C LYS A 43 4.63 4.88 27.77
N ASP A 44 4.68 5.69 26.71
CA ASP A 44 3.69 5.71 25.64
C ASP A 44 4.35 6.05 24.30
N ALA A 45 3.76 5.61 23.19
CA ALA A 45 4.17 5.99 21.85
C ALA A 45 2.96 6.19 20.93
N TYR A 46 2.99 7.22 20.09
CA TYR A 46 1.87 7.59 19.22
C TYR A 46 2.34 7.77 17.79
N PHE A 47 1.71 7.08 16.85
CA PHE A 47 1.85 7.33 15.41
C PHE A 47 0.73 8.27 14.95
N GLN A 48 1.08 9.47 14.49
CA GLN A 48 0.11 10.52 14.22
C GLN A 48 0.15 10.92 12.75
N VAL A 49 -1.01 10.91 12.10
CA VAL A 49 -1.19 11.53 10.78
C VAL A 49 -1.69 12.95 10.99
N VAL A 50 -0.97 13.91 10.43
CA VAL A 50 -1.14 15.35 10.70
C VAL A 50 -1.79 16.11 9.54
N GLU A 51 -2.34 15.38 8.56
CA GLU A 51 -2.97 15.94 7.36
C GLU A 51 -4.41 15.48 7.20
N LEU A 52 -5.31 16.41 6.84
CA LEU A 52 -6.68 16.14 6.41
C LEU A 52 -7.06 17.09 5.27
N ARG A 53 -7.59 16.56 4.16
CA ARG A 53 -8.04 17.35 2.99
C ARG A 53 -9.55 17.43 2.80
N GLY A 54 -10.34 16.58 3.48
CA GLY A 54 -11.80 16.68 3.49
C GLY A 54 -12.52 16.33 2.17
N PHE A 55 -11.99 15.40 1.37
CA PHE A 55 -12.58 14.95 0.10
C PHE A 55 -14.05 14.56 0.22
N GLU A 56 -14.42 13.82 1.27
CA GLU A 56 -15.80 13.38 1.51
C GLU A 56 -16.78 14.55 1.60
N ARG A 57 -16.34 15.69 2.15
CA ARG A 57 -17.18 16.88 2.33
C ARG A 57 -17.25 17.72 1.05
N PHE A 58 -16.12 18.02 0.41
CA PHE A 58 -16.14 18.93 -0.75
C PHE A 58 -16.67 18.26 -2.04
N CYS A 59 -16.72 16.93 -2.08
CA CYS A 59 -17.35 16.20 -3.18
C CYS A 59 -18.89 16.32 -3.17
N GLN A 60 -19.50 16.76 -2.07
CA GLN A 60 -20.95 16.97 -2.01
C GLN A 60 -21.38 18.09 -2.96
N GLY A 61 -22.42 17.84 -3.75
CA GLY A 61 -22.91 18.77 -4.77
C GLY A 61 -22.14 18.75 -6.09
N ARG A 62 -21.08 17.93 -6.23
CA ARG A 62 -20.41 17.67 -7.50
C ARG A 62 -21.24 16.72 -8.36
N LEU A 63 -21.06 16.82 -9.67
CA LEU A 63 -21.55 15.81 -10.60
C LEU A 63 -20.79 14.49 -10.37
N VAL A 64 -21.52 13.37 -10.30
CA VAL A 64 -20.94 12.09 -9.89
C VAL A 64 -19.88 11.59 -10.88
N GLU A 65 -20.05 11.88 -12.16
CA GLU A 65 -19.10 11.59 -13.25
C GLU A 65 -17.81 12.44 -13.20
N GLU A 66 -17.75 13.47 -12.36
CA GLU A 66 -16.49 14.18 -12.06
C GLU A 66 -15.63 13.43 -11.05
N LEU A 67 -16.23 12.57 -10.20
CA LEU A 67 -15.52 11.93 -9.10
C LEU A 67 -14.33 11.07 -9.56
N PRO A 68 -14.40 10.29 -10.66
CA PRO A 68 -13.24 9.56 -11.15
C PRO A 68 -12.07 10.46 -11.57
N ARG A 69 -12.29 11.76 -11.78
CA ARG A 69 -11.24 12.76 -12.04
C ARG A 69 -10.82 13.50 -10.76
N ILE A 70 -11.69 13.57 -9.76
CA ILE A 70 -11.40 14.24 -8.47
C ILE A 70 -10.64 13.31 -7.52
N THR A 71 -11.17 12.11 -7.25
CA THR A 71 -10.61 11.17 -6.26
C THR A 71 -9.17 10.74 -6.53
N PRO A 72 -8.64 10.67 -7.77
CA PRO A 72 -7.23 10.41 -7.98
C PRO A 72 -6.30 11.43 -7.35
N ARG A 73 -6.79 12.62 -6.97
CA ARG A 73 -6.00 13.66 -6.28
C ARG A 73 -5.87 13.38 -4.77
N ILE A 74 -6.50 12.33 -4.26
CA ILE A 74 -6.29 11.87 -2.87
C ILE A 74 -4.84 11.42 -2.69
N CYS A 75 -4.22 10.74 -3.64
CA CYS A 75 -2.85 10.27 -3.48
C CYS A 75 -2.08 10.34 -4.80
N GLY A 76 -0.81 10.74 -4.74
CA GLY A 76 0.08 10.75 -5.90
C GLY A 76 0.62 9.36 -6.28
N VAL A 77 0.60 8.41 -5.34
CA VAL A 77 1.11 7.04 -5.53
C VAL A 77 0.01 6.07 -5.97
N CYS A 78 -1.20 6.14 -5.39
CA CYS A 78 -2.34 5.29 -5.73
C CYS A 78 -3.52 5.98 -6.48
N PRO A 79 -3.28 6.94 -7.41
CA PRO A 79 -4.36 7.64 -8.09
C PRO A 79 -5.22 6.72 -8.96
N SER A 80 -4.62 5.63 -9.48
CA SER A 80 -5.28 4.63 -10.32
C SER A 80 -6.26 3.76 -9.54
N ALA A 81 -5.95 3.43 -8.28
CA ALA A 81 -6.87 2.76 -7.37
C ALA A 81 -8.11 3.63 -7.10
N HIS A 82 -7.90 4.91 -6.77
CA HIS A 82 -9.00 5.86 -6.57
C HIS A 82 -9.84 6.08 -7.83
N HIS A 83 -9.19 6.17 -9.00
CA HIS A 83 -9.88 6.31 -10.28
C HIS A 83 -10.83 5.14 -10.54
N LEU A 84 -10.35 3.90 -10.38
CA LEU A 84 -11.16 2.71 -10.63
C LEU A 84 -12.21 2.48 -9.54
N ALA A 85 -11.89 2.70 -8.26
CA ALA A 85 -12.87 2.61 -7.17
C ALA A 85 -14.02 3.61 -7.39
N SER A 86 -13.69 4.85 -7.75
CA SER A 86 -14.71 5.85 -8.08
C SER A 86 -15.47 5.48 -9.35
N THR A 87 -14.82 4.92 -10.37
CA THR A 87 -15.49 4.50 -11.61
C THR A 87 -16.50 3.37 -11.32
N LYS A 88 -16.14 2.36 -10.51
CA LYS A 88 -17.06 1.29 -10.10
C LYS A 88 -18.24 1.84 -9.29
N ALA A 89 -18.01 2.84 -8.44
CA ALA A 89 -19.10 3.51 -7.71
C ALA A 89 -20.03 4.27 -8.67
N VAL A 90 -19.48 4.96 -9.67
CA VAL A 90 -20.27 5.66 -10.70
C VAL A 90 -21.08 4.67 -11.55
N ASP A 91 -20.51 3.54 -11.96
CA ASP A 91 -21.26 2.47 -12.67
C ASP A 91 -22.50 2.06 -11.87
N ALA A 92 -22.34 1.83 -10.56
CA ALA A 92 -23.44 1.45 -9.67
C ALA A 92 -24.51 2.54 -9.55
N VAL A 93 -24.12 3.83 -9.50
CA VAL A 93 -25.06 4.96 -9.47
C VAL A 93 -25.91 5.04 -10.73
N PHE A 94 -25.31 4.80 -11.90
CA PHE A 94 -26.03 4.79 -13.18
C PHE A 94 -26.75 3.46 -13.47
N GLY A 95 -26.57 2.42 -12.64
CA GLY A 95 -27.16 1.11 -12.86
C GLY A 95 -26.64 0.41 -14.11
N VAL A 96 -25.40 0.68 -14.50
CA VAL A 96 -24.78 0.14 -15.71
C VAL A 96 -23.71 -0.89 -15.37
N GLU A 97 -23.66 -1.96 -16.16
CA GLU A 97 -22.63 -2.99 -16.05
C GLU A 97 -21.60 -2.80 -17.16
N PRO A 98 -20.29 -2.69 -16.85
CA PRO A 98 -19.27 -2.58 -17.88
C PRO A 98 -19.22 -3.85 -18.73
N THR A 99 -18.98 -3.69 -20.03
CA THR A 99 -18.75 -4.84 -20.93
C THR A 99 -17.55 -5.68 -20.46
N GLU A 100 -17.53 -6.97 -20.82
CA GLU A 100 -16.42 -7.87 -20.47
C GLU A 100 -15.05 -7.34 -20.96
N THR A 101 -15.01 -6.69 -22.12
CA THR A 101 -13.80 -6.02 -22.61
C THR A 101 -13.39 -4.88 -21.69
N ALA A 102 -14.33 -4.03 -21.26
CA ALA A 102 -14.03 -2.92 -20.37
C ALA A 102 -13.54 -3.39 -19.00
N LYS A 103 -14.13 -4.46 -18.43
CA LYS A 103 -13.65 -5.08 -17.18
C LYS A 103 -12.19 -5.51 -17.30
N LYS A 104 -11.85 -6.25 -18.36
CA LYS A 104 -10.48 -6.71 -18.62
C LYS A 104 -9.49 -5.56 -18.79
N LEU A 105 -9.89 -4.48 -19.46
CA LEU A 105 -9.05 -3.30 -19.61
C LEU A 105 -8.83 -2.57 -18.27
N ARG A 106 -9.88 -2.44 -17.45
CA ARG A 106 -9.76 -1.86 -16.11
C ARG A 106 -8.88 -2.71 -15.19
N GLU A 107 -9.01 -4.03 -15.23
CA GLU A 107 -8.18 -4.96 -14.46
C GLU A 107 -6.72 -4.93 -14.92
N LEU A 108 -6.45 -4.97 -16.23
CA LEU A 108 -5.09 -4.86 -16.79
C LEU A 108 -4.42 -3.54 -16.40
N PHE A 109 -5.17 -2.43 -16.45
CA PHE A 109 -4.69 -1.13 -15.97
C PHE A 109 -4.35 -1.18 -14.47
N TYR A 110 -5.18 -1.84 -13.66
CA TYR A 110 -4.93 -1.98 -12.23
C TYR A 110 -3.70 -2.87 -11.92
N CYS A 111 -3.49 -3.95 -12.68
CA CYS A 111 -2.28 -4.77 -12.56
C CYS A 111 -1.01 -3.96 -12.82
N ALA A 112 -1.01 -3.09 -13.84
CA ALA A 112 0.11 -2.19 -14.08
C ALA A 112 0.32 -1.20 -12.91
N HIS A 113 -0.77 -0.69 -12.33
CA HIS A 113 -0.71 0.16 -11.14
C HIS A 113 -0.10 -0.57 -9.93
N MET A 114 -0.51 -1.80 -9.65
CA MET A 114 0.01 -2.61 -8.55
C MET A 114 1.52 -2.81 -8.69
N ILE A 115 1.98 -3.23 -9.88
CA ILE A 115 3.42 -3.41 -10.16
C ILE A 115 4.17 -2.09 -9.97
N HIS A 116 3.63 -0.99 -10.49
CA HIS A 116 4.22 0.34 -10.32
C HIS A 116 4.44 0.71 -8.84
N SER A 117 3.38 0.55 -8.04
CA SER A 117 3.38 0.89 -6.61
C SER A 117 4.32 -0.01 -5.82
N HIS A 118 4.27 -1.34 -6.05
CA HIS A 118 5.12 -2.29 -5.35
C HIS A 118 6.60 -2.12 -5.67
N ILE A 119 6.97 -1.83 -6.93
CA ILE A 119 8.36 -1.51 -7.27
C ILE A 119 8.81 -0.25 -6.54
N ALA A 120 7.98 0.79 -6.51
CA ALA A 120 8.32 2.04 -5.79
C ALA A 120 8.52 1.78 -4.30
N HIS A 121 7.58 1.10 -3.64
CA HIS A 121 7.68 0.80 -2.22
C HIS A 121 8.88 -0.09 -1.90
N PHE A 122 8.98 -1.25 -2.57
CA PHE A 122 9.98 -2.25 -2.25
C PHE A 122 11.41 -1.76 -2.45
N TYR A 123 11.71 -1.09 -3.57
CA TYR A 123 13.09 -0.72 -3.89
C TYR A 123 13.48 0.69 -3.44
N VAL A 124 12.54 1.64 -3.41
CA VAL A 124 12.85 3.06 -3.12
C VAL A 124 12.54 3.42 -1.68
N LEU A 125 11.45 2.88 -1.12
CA LEU A 125 11.00 3.23 0.23
C LEU A 125 11.55 2.27 1.29
N ALA A 126 11.19 0.99 1.22
CA ALA A 126 11.61 -0.05 2.17
C ALA A 126 13.04 -0.56 1.90
N GLY A 127 13.42 -0.67 0.63
CA GLY A 127 14.68 -1.23 0.17
C GLY A 127 15.93 -0.69 0.87
N PRO A 128 16.06 0.63 1.10
CA PRO A 128 17.20 1.18 1.85
C PRO A 128 17.39 0.58 3.25
N ASP A 129 16.32 0.29 4.00
CA ASP A 129 16.46 -0.33 5.33
C ASP A 129 16.99 -1.76 5.25
N PHE A 130 16.54 -2.55 4.27
CA PHE A 130 16.98 -3.94 4.13
C PHE A 130 18.35 -4.08 3.44
N ILE A 131 18.63 -3.26 2.43
CA ILE A 131 19.85 -3.34 1.62
C ILE A 131 21.03 -2.70 2.35
N MET A 132 20.83 -1.52 2.95
CA MET A 132 21.89 -0.82 3.68
C MET A 132 21.97 -1.30 5.13
N GLY A 133 20.83 -1.57 5.74
CA GLY A 133 20.67 -1.85 7.17
C GLY A 133 19.89 -0.72 7.85
N PRO A 134 18.96 -1.02 8.78
CA PRO A 134 18.18 0.00 9.47
C PRO A 134 19.04 0.91 10.38
N ALA A 135 20.20 0.44 10.80
CA ALA A 135 21.20 1.16 11.62
C ALA A 135 22.34 1.77 10.78
N GLU A 136 22.14 1.92 9.46
CA GLU A 136 23.12 2.62 8.62
C GLU A 136 22.97 4.14 8.70
N ASN A 137 24.07 4.85 8.45
CA ASN A 137 24.10 6.31 8.37
C ASN A 137 22.93 6.84 7.51
N PRO A 138 22.07 7.74 8.05
CA PRO A 138 20.94 8.32 7.31
C PRO A 138 21.32 8.95 5.96
N ALA A 139 22.54 9.49 5.82
CA ALA A 139 23.04 10.06 4.57
C ALA A 139 23.24 9.00 3.45
N GLU A 140 23.42 7.74 3.81
CA GLU A 140 23.57 6.61 2.88
C GLU A 140 22.33 5.70 2.85
N ARG A 141 21.47 5.72 3.88
CA ARG A 141 20.24 4.91 3.95
C ARG A 141 19.10 5.50 3.12
N ASN A 142 19.33 5.60 1.82
CA ASN A 142 18.40 6.10 0.82
C ASN A 142 18.68 5.46 -0.55
N ILE A 143 17.89 5.82 -1.57
CA ILE A 143 18.01 5.24 -2.91
C ILE A 143 19.39 5.44 -3.55
N ILE A 144 20.10 6.54 -3.24
CA ILE A 144 21.43 6.79 -3.80
C ILE A 144 22.44 5.81 -3.19
N GLY A 145 22.41 5.62 -1.87
CA GLY A 145 23.27 4.64 -1.21
C GLY A 145 22.97 3.20 -1.65
N VAL A 146 21.69 2.86 -1.86
CA VAL A 146 21.31 1.57 -2.47
C VAL A 146 21.97 1.41 -3.83
N ILE A 147 21.85 2.39 -4.74
CA ILE A 147 22.46 2.33 -6.08
C ILE A 147 23.98 2.19 -6.00
N LYS A 148 24.65 2.94 -5.10
CA LYS A 148 26.10 2.78 -4.88
C LYS A 148 26.46 1.35 -4.44
N LYS A 149 25.63 0.73 -3.59
CA LYS A 149 25.87 -0.61 -3.03
C LYS A 149 25.57 -1.74 -4.02
N VAL A 150 24.47 -1.66 -4.76
CA VAL A 150 24.02 -2.72 -5.69
C VAL A 150 24.51 -2.54 -7.12
N GLY A 151 25.05 -1.35 -7.45
CA GLY A 151 25.51 -1.00 -8.77
C GLY A 151 24.45 -0.30 -9.62
N VAL A 152 24.92 0.54 -10.55
CA VAL A 152 24.08 1.36 -11.43
C VAL A 152 23.20 0.51 -12.33
N GLU A 153 23.67 -0.64 -12.80
CA GLU A 153 22.88 -1.52 -13.68
C GLU A 153 21.65 -2.09 -12.98
N THR A 154 21.79 -2.57 -11.74
CA THR A 154 20.64 -3.02 -10.94
C THR A 154 19.69 -1.86 -10.62
N GLY A 155 20.24 -0.68 -10.29
CA GLY A 155 19.45 0.54 -10.10
C GLY A 155 18.63 0.94 -11.35
N LYS A 156 19.22 0.81 -12.55
CA LYS A 156 18.53 1.06 -13.82
C LYS A 156 17.36 0.10 -14.04
N GLN A 157 17.49 -1.18 -13.67
CA GLN A 157 16.41 -2.16 -13.83
C GLN A 157 15.15 -1.78 -13.02
N VAL A 158 15.33 -1.26 -11.80
CA VAL A 158 14.21 -0.72 -10.99
C VAL A 158 13.49 0.40 -11.73
N ILE A 159 14.25 1.38 -12.26
CA ILE A 159 13.70 2.55 -12.96
C ILE A 159 12.99 2.13 -14.25
N VAL A 160 13.60 1.24 -15.04
CA VAL A 160 13.06 0.75 -16.32
C VAL A 160 11.73 0.03 -16.10
N ASN A 161 11.66 -0.92 -15.16
CA ASN A 161 10.44 -1.68 -14.94
C ASN A 161 9.33 -0.83 -14.29
N ARG A 162 9.69 0.11 -13.41
CA ARG A 162 8.72 1.11 -12.90
C ARG A 162 8.19 2.01 -14.03
N LYS A 163 9.05 2.42 -14.97
CA LYS A 163 8.67 3.21 -16.15
C LYS A 163 7.73 2.42 -17.06
N TYR A 164 8.00 1.14 -17.30
CA TYR A 164 7.10 0.28 -18.08
C TYR A 164 5.71 0.17 -17.45
N ALA A 165 5.63 -0.04 -16.14
CA ALA A 165 4.34 -0.06 -15.43
C ALA A 165 3.56 1.27 -15.57
N GLN A 166 4.24 2.41 -15.53
CA GLN A 166 3.61 3.71 -15.80
C GLN A 166 3.26 3.91 -17.27
N LYS A 167 4.08 3.39 -18.20
CA LYS A 167 3.83 3.51 -19.64
C LYS A 167 2.59 2.74 -20.05
N VAL A 168 2.37 1.55 -19.48
CA VAL A 168 1.10 0.81 -19.66
C VAL A 168 -0.09 1.65 -19.16
N GLN A 169 0.01 2.25 -17.97
CA GLN A 169 -1.03 3.14 -17.45
C GLN A 169 -1.24 4.39 -18.34
N GLU A 170 -0.18 4.95 -18.93
CA GLU A 170 -0.29 6.06 -19.88
C GLU A 170 -0.99 5.64 -21.17
N ILE A 171 -0.58 4.52 -21.77
CA ILE A 171 -1.19 3.96 -22.97
C ILE A 171 -2.67 3.75 -22.74
N MET A 172 -3.10 3.16 -21.63
CA MET A 172 -4.50 2.82 -21.40
C MET A 172 -5.31 3.98 -20.84
N GLY A 173 -4.78 4.65 -19.81
CA GLY A 173 -5.45 5.66 -19.00
C GLY A 173 -5.36 7.09 -19.54
N GLY A 174 -4.58 7.30 -20.61
CA GLY A 174 -4.29 8.60 -21.22
C GLY A 174 -3.20 9.41 -20.50
N LYS A 175 -2.89 9.06 -19.24
CA LYS A 175 -1.82 9.65 -18.42
C LYS A 175 -1.22 8.58 -17.52
N ALA A 176 0.09 8.64 -17.30
CA ALA A 176 0.79 7.75 -16.36
C ALA A 176 0.26 7.88 -14.92
N THR A 177 -0.17 9.08 -14.54
CA THR A 177 -0.71 9.43 -13.22
C THR A 177 -2.02 10.17 -13.44
N HIS A 178 -3.03 9.90 -12.59
CA HIS A 178 -4.36 10.50 -12.68
C HIS A 178 -5.06 10.24 -14.01
N ALA A 179 -5.24 8.95 -14.32
CA ALA A 179 -5.95 8.48 -15.51
C ALA A 179 -7.37 9.06 -15.64
N VAL A 180 -7.88 9.03 -16.87
CA VAL A 180 -9.17 9.63 -17.25
C VAL A 180 -10.04 8.69 -18.09
N PHE A 181 -9.69 7.40 -18.15
CA PHE A 181 -10.31 6.46 -19.09
C PHE A 181 -11.55 5.75 -18.54
N GLY A 182 -11.70 5.63 -17.22
CA GLY A 182 -12.87 5.03 -16.59
C GLY A 182 -14.10 5.92 -16.76
N LEU A 183 -15.12 5.37 -17.39
CA LEU A 183 -16.42 6.02 -17.62
C LEU A 183 -17.55 5.11 -17.12
N PRO A 184 -18.73 5.67 -16.76
CA PRO A 184 -19.91 4.86 -16.47
C PRO A 184 -20.18 3.86 -17.61
N GLY A 185 -20.24 2.57 -17.28
CA GLY A 185 -20.50 1.48 -18.21
C GLY A 185 -19.28 1.01 -19.02
N GLY A 186 -18.08 1.55 -18.79
CA GLY A 186 -16.88 1.01 -19.43
C GLY A 186 -15.63 1.87 -19.39
N VAL A 187 -15.01 2.03 -20.56
CA VAL A 187 -13.75 2.76 -20.75
C VAL A 187 -13.86 3.68 -21.96
N SER A 188 -13.12 4.79 -21.96
CA SER A 188 -13.19 5.82 -23.01
C SER A 188 -12.54 5.41 -24.33
N LYS A 189 -11.62 4.44 -24.31
CA LYS A 189 -10.95 3.94 -25.52
C LYS A 189 -10.61 2.46 -25.44
N PRO A 190 -10.57 1.77 -26.60
CA PRO A 190 -9.97 0.44 -26.70
C PRO A 190 -8.43 0.54 -26.71
N ILE A 191 -7.76 -0.61 -26.73
CA ILE A 191 -6.34 -0.71 -27.09
C ILE A 191 -6.21 -1.31 -28.50
N THR A 192 -5.24 -0.85 -29.29
CA THR A 192 -4.94 -1.44 -30.60
C THR A 192 -4.16 -2.76 -30.45
N ARG A 193 -3.97 -3.50 -31.55
CA ARG A 193 -3.16 -4.72 -31.53
C ARG A 193 -1.69 -4.41 -31.24
N GLU A 194 -1.19 -3.31 -31.79
CA GLU A 194 0.17 -2.81 -31.61
C GLU A 194 0.40 -2.39 -30.16
N GLU A 195 -0.52 -1.63 -29.56
CA GLU A 195 -0.48 -1.27 -28.15
C GLU A 195 -0.51 -2.51 -27.26
N ARG A 196 -1.35 -3.50 -27.57
CA ARG A 196 -1.40 -4.79 -26.84
C ARG A 196 -0.05 -5.50 -26.91
N ASP A 197 0.55 -5.60 -28.09
CA ASP A 197 1.85 -6.27 -28.28
C ASP A 197 2.97 -5.55 -27.52
N GLU A 198 2.95 -4.22 -27.47
CA GLU A 198 3.89 -3.40 -26.70
C GLU A 198 3.71 -3.64 -25.18
N ILE A 199 2.47 -3.58 -24.70
CA ILE A 199 2.11 -3.85 -23.31
C ILE A 199 2.58 -5.25 -22.89
N GLU A 200 2.37 -6.26 -23.74
CA GLU A 200 2.79 -7.63 -23.46
C GLU A 200 4.31 -7.75 -23.29
N LYS A 201 5.11 -7.07 -24.14
CA LYS A 201 6.57 -7.03 -24.00
C LYS A 201 7.00 -6.38 -22.68
N MET A 202 6.34 -5.27 -22.30
CA MET A 202 6.59 -4.59 -21.03
C MET A 202 6.28 -5.51 -19.83
N PHE A 203 5.15 -6.22 -19.84
CA PHE A 203 4.81 -7.18 -18.79
C PHE A 203 5.79 -8.35 -18.70
N LYS A 204 6.29 -8.87 -19.83
CA LYS A 204 7.34 -9.91 -19.82
C LYS A 204 8.61 -9.43 -19.12
N SER A 205 9.05 -8.19 -19.39
CA SER A 205 10.18 -7.58 -18.66
C SER A 205 9.90 -7.47 -17.16
N MET A 206 8.72 -6.96 -16.79
CA MET A 206 8.35 -6.78 -15.39
C MET A 206 8.23 -8.11 -14.64
N PHE A 207 7.80 -9.17 -15.32
CA PHE A 207 7.72 -10.52 -14.75
C PHE A 207 9.10 -11.10 -14.44
N GLU A 208 10.07 -11.00 -15.36
CA GLU A 208 11.44 -11.43 -15.07
C GLU A 208 12.09 -10.58 -13.96
N PHE A 209 11.79 -9.27 -13.94
CA PHE A 209 12.25 -8.40 -12.87
C PHE A 209 11.62 -8.74 -11.51
N ALA A 210 10.37 -9.19 -11.47
CA ALA A 210 9.73 -9.65 -10.24
C ALA A 210 10.43 -10.90 -9.67
N LYS A 211 10.84 -11.85 -10.52
CA LYS A 211 11.64 -13.02 -10.10
C LYS A 211 12.97 -12.60 -9.49
N PHE A 212 13.67 -11.64 -10.12
CA PHE A 212 14.88 -11.07 -9.55
C PHE A 212 14.63 -10.48 -8.15
N GLY A 213 13.53 -9.72 -7.97
CA GLY A 213 13.15 -9.18 -6.67
C GLY A 213 12.89 -10.23 -5.60
N LEU A 214 12.27 -11.36 -5.96
CA LEU A 214 12.06 -12.49 -5.06
C LEU A 214 13.38 -13.14 -4.65
N SER A 215 14.30 -13.37 -5.60
CA SER A 215 15.63 -13.89 -5.28
C SER A 215 16.42 -12.94 -4.37
N LEU A 216 16.34 -11.62 -4.62
CA LEU A 216 16.94 -10.62 -3.75
C LEU A 216 16.38 -10.69 -2.33
N TRP A 217 15.06 -10.82 -2.18
CA TRP A 217 14.43 -10.97 -0.86
C TRP A 217 14.91 -12.23 -0.14
N GLU A 218 14.98 -13.35 -0.84
CA GLU A 218 15.47 -14.61 -0.29
C GLU A 218 16.91 -14.48 0.22
N ASP A 219 17.80 -13.96 -0.64
CA ASP A 219 19.23 -13.89 -0.35
C ASP A 219 19.59 -12.86 0.72
N LEU A 220 18.93 -11.70 0.71
CA LEU A 220 19.25 -10.60 1.61
C LEU A 220 18.57 -10.74 2.96
N ILE A 221 17.33 -11.24 2.98
CA ILE A 221 16.46 -11.17 4.16
C ILE A 221 16.23 -12.56 4.74
N LEU A 222 15.70 -13.51 3.96
CA LEU A 222 15.34 -14.83 4.51
C LEU A 222 16.56 -15.67 4.91
N LYS A 223 17.70 -15.51 4.23
CA LYS A 223 18.98 -16.16 4.60
C LYS A 223 19.74 -15.41 5.70
N ASN A 224 19.35 -14.19 6.04
CA ASN A 224 19.99 -13.39 7.07
C ASN A 224 19.28 -13.56 8.42
N LYS A 225 19.89 -14.33 9.32
CA LYS A 225 19.33 -14.61 10.65
C LYS A 225 18.99 -13.33 11.43
N GLY A 226 19.81 -12.28 11.33
CA GLY A 226 19.53 -11.02 12.04
C GLY A 226 18.23 -10.35 11.59
N TYR A 227 17.92 -10.40 10.29
CA TYR A 227 16.64 -9.90 9.78
C TYR A 227 15.49 -10.85 10.11
N VAL A 228 15.68 -12.15 10.00
CA VAL A 228 14.65 -13.13 10.35
C VAL A 228 14.26 -13.00 11.82
N ASP A 229 15.24 -12.89 12.72
CA ASP A 229 15.01 -12.72 14.16
C ASP A 229 14.32 -11.38 14.45
N LEU A 230 14.68 -10.30 13.74
CA LEU A 230 14.02 -9.00 13.86
C LEU A 230 12.55 -9.06 13.41
N LEU A 231 12.27 -9.68 12.26
CA LEU A 231 10.95 -9.73 11.65
C LEU A 231 10.00 -10.73 12.33
N LYS A 232 10.55 -11.81 12.90
CA LYS A 232 9.78 -12.83 13.64
C LYS A 232 9.71 -12.57 15.14
N GLY A 233 10.52 -11.65 15.66
CA GLY A 233 10.50 -11.26 17.06
C GLY A 233 9.26 -10.43 17.40
N ASP A 234 9.06 -10.24 18.70
CA ASP A 234 7.87 -9.59 19.24
C ASP A 234 7.75 -8.10 18.84
N LEU A 235 8.86 -7.45 18.47
CA LEU A 235 8.92 -6.00 18.22
C LEU A 235 7.95 -5.54 17.10
N TYR A 236 7.76 -6.37 16.08
CA TYR A 236 6.88 -6.07 14.94
C TYR A 236 5.69 -7.03 14.84
N TYR A 237 5.44 -7.78 15.91
CA TYR A 237 4.35 -8.74 15.97
C TYR A 237 3.09 -8.09 16.52
N HIS A 238 1.97 -8.35 15.86
CA HIS A 238 0.65 -7.93 16.30
C HIS A 238 -0.36 -8.95 15.77
N GLU A 239 -1.13 -9.59 16.62
CA GLU A 239 -2.16 -10.56 16.24
C GLU A 239 -3.46 -9.83 15.90
N THR A 240 -3.83 -9.81 14.62
CA THR A 240 -5.01 -9.10 14.13
C THR A 240 -5.77 -9.94 13.12
N TYR A 241 -6.99 -9.52 12.82
CA TYR A 241 -7.74 -10.03 11.69
C TYR A 241 -7.06 -9.64 10.37
N TYR A 242 -7.32 -10.39 9.30
CA TYR A 242 -6.88 -10.05 7.95
C TYR A 242 -8.06 -10.00 7.00
N MET A 243 -8.09 -8.98 6.15
CA MET A 243 -9.14 -8.72 5.18
C MET A 243 -8.55 -8.62 3.78
N GLY A 244 -9.22 -9.18 2.79
CA GLY A 244 -8.80 -9.08 1.39
C GLY A 244 -9.92 -9.48 0.43
N ILE A 245 -9.77 -9.13 -0.84
CA ILE A 245 -10.73 -9.49 -1.89
C ILE A 245 -10.42 -10.90 -2.39
N VAL A 246 -11.47 -11.70 -2.59
CA VAL A 246 -11.36 -13.05 -3.16
C VAL A 246 -12.35 -13.27 -4.30
N ASP A 247 -11.93 -14.09 -5.27
CA ASP A 247 -12.80 -14.56 -6.34
C ASP A 247 -13.80 -15.63 -5.85
N LYS A 248 -14.66 -16.10 -6.77
CA LYS A 248 -15.65 -17.17 -6.50
C LYS A 248 -15.06 -18.49 -6.01
N ASN A 249 -13.75 -18.71 -6.16
CA ASN A 249 -13.02 -19.91 -5.73
C ASN A 249 -12.18 -19.65 -4.46
N ASN A 250 -12.42 -18.54 -3.76
CA ASN A 250 -11.63 -18.07 -2.62
C ASN A 250 -10.14 -17.85 -2.94
N LYS A 251 -9.80 -17.51 -4.18
CA LYS A 251 -8.44 -17.11 -4.57
C LYS A 251 -8.29 -15.60 -4.49
N VAL A 252 -7.08 -15.14 -4.20
CA VAL A 252 -6.77 -13.70 -4.12
C VAL A 252 -7.18 -13.00 -5.42
N ASN A 253 -7.86 -11.88 -5.29
CA ASN A 253 -8.17 -10.98 -6.40
C ASN A 253 -7.92 -9.54 -5.93
N PHE A 254 -7.57 -8.66 -6.85
CA PHE A 254 -7.26 -7.26 -6.54
C PHE A 254 -8.21 -6.26 -7.20
N TYR A 255 -9.11 -6.72 -8.07
CA TYR A 255 -10.00 -5.86 -8.86
C TYR A 255 -11.48 -6.08 -8.54
N ASP A 256 -11.93 -7.33 -8.43
CA ASP A 256 -13.34 -7.66 -8.21
C ASP A 256 -13.52 -8.97 -7.43
N GLY A 257 -14.58 -9.03 -6.63
CA GLY A 257 -14.87 -10.17 -5.78
C GLY A 257 -15.54 -9.80 -4.46
N ASP A 258 -15.71 -10.81 -3.62
CA ASP A 258 -16.22 -10.64 -2.27
C ASP A 258 -15.05 -10.31 -1.32
N ILE A 259 -15.34 -9.55 -0.27
CA ILE A 259 -14.37 -9.24 0.79
C ILE A 259 -14.44 -10.37 1.81
N ARG A 260 -13.30 -11.03 2.04
CA ARG A 260 -13.13 -12.10 3.03
C ARG A 260 -12.31 -11.60 4.20
N VAL A 261 -12.75 -11.94 5.41
CA VAL A 261 -12.05 -11.65 6.66
C VAL A 261 -11.73 -12.95 7.39
N VAL A 262 -10.49 -13.09 7.85
CA VAL A 262 -10.04 -14.18 8.70
C VAL A 262 -9.57 -13.68 10.07
N ASN A 263 -9.73 -14.50 11.10
CA ASN A 263 -9.20 -14.23 12.44
C ASN A 263 -7.67 -14.48 12.51
N PRO A 264 -7.01 -14.18 13.64
CA PRO A 264 -5.58 -14.45 13.81
C PRO A 264 -5.17 -15.93 13.60
N ALA A 265 -6.09 -16.88 13.78
CA ALA A 265 -5.86 -18.30 13.51
C ALA A 265 -6.05 -18.70 12.03
N GLY A 266 -6.45 -17.75 11.17
CA GLY A 266 -6.67 -17.97 9.73
C GLY A 266 -8.07 -18.50 9.36
N GLU A 267 -8.98 -18.59 10.34
CA GLU A 267 -10.35 -19.06 10.13
C GLU A 267 -11.22 -17.92 9.58
N GLU A 268 -12.07 -18.23 8.60
CA GLU A 268 -12.99 -17.25 8.01
C GLU A 268 -14.06 -16.84 9.02
N VAL A 269 -14.20 -15.53 9.27
CA VAL A 269 -15.18 -14.99 10.22
C VAL A 269 -16.33 -14.24 9.55
N VAL A 270 -16.07 -13.62 8.39
CA VAL A 270 -17.10 -12.99 7.57
C VAL A 270 -16.65 -12.92 6.12
N LYS A 271 -17.60 -13.10 5.20
CA LYS A 271 -17.45 -12.84 3.78
C LYS A 271 -18.66 -12.02 3.31
N PHE A 272 -18.42 -10.90 2.62
CA PHE A 272 -19.46 -9.94 2.28
C PHE A 272 -19.16 -9.23 0.96
N LYS A 273 -20.20 -8.71 0.31
CA LYS A 273 -20.04 -7.91 -0.90
C LYS A 273 -19.55 -6.51 -0.56
N PRO A 274 -18.75 -5.85 -1.41
CA PRO A 274 -18.27 -4.48 -1.13
C PRO A 274 -19.37 -3.47 -0.75
N LYS A 275 -20.58 -3.60 -1.31
CA LYS A 275 -21.71 -2.72 -0.99
C LYS A 275 -22.25 -2.87 0.45
N GLU A 276 -21.90 -3.96 1.14
CA GLU A 276 -22.33 -4.30 2.50
C GLU A 276 -21.30 -3.87 3.55
N TYR A 277 -20.24 -3.16 3.14
CA TYR A 277 -19.11 -2.83 4.04
C TYR A 277 -19.53 -2.02 5.28
N LEU A 278 -20.58 -1.20 5.17
CA LEU A 278 -21.11 -0.43 6.29
C LEU A 278 -21.72 -1.32 7.39
N ASP A 279 -22.11 -2.56 7.11
CA ASP A 279 -22.62 -3.48 8.13
C ASP A 279 -21.48 -4.18 8.89
N VAL A 280 -20.27 -4.19 8.31
CA VAL A 280 -19.11 -4.95 8.81
C VAL A 280 -18.04 -4.04 9.42
N ILE A 281 -17.77 -2.89 8.81
CA ILE A 281 -16.64 -2.01 9.16
C ILE A 281 -17.14 -0.79 9.94
N GLY A 282 -16.50 -0.52 11.08
CA GLY A 282 -16.65 0.69 11.86
C GLY A 282 -15.35 1.49 11.84
N GLU A 283 -15.43 2.80 12.10
CA GLU A 283 -14.27 3.68 12.19
C GLU A 283 -14.27 4.36 13.56
N HIS A 284 -13.18 4.19 14.32
CA HIS A 284 -12.97 4.90 15.58
C HIS A 284 -12.09 6.14 15.37
N VAL A 285 -12.28 7.17 16.18
CA VAL A 285 -11.52 8.43 16.09
C VAL A 285 -10.82 8.68 17.40
N GLU A 286 -9.54 9.00 17.31
CA GLU A 286 -8.71 9.41 18.43
C GLU A 286 -8.43 10.92 18.34
N PRO A 287 -8.35 11.65 19.47
CA PRO A 287 -8.18 13.11 19.45
C PRO A 287 -6.78 13.55 19.00
N TRP A 288 -5.83 12.63 18.87
CA TRP A 288 -4.42 12.90 18.63
C TRP A 288 -3.95 12.61 17.20
N SER A 289 -4.83 12.14 16.30
CA SER A 289 -4.50 11.86 14.90
C SER A 289 -5.70 12.13 13.98
N TYR A 290 -5.44 12.62 12.76
CA TYR A 290 -6.48 12.71 11.72
C TYR A 290 -6.81 11.35 11.08
N LEU A 291 -5.90 10.37 11.18
CA LEU A 291 -6.17 9.01 10.71
C LEU A 291 -7.15 8.34 11.67
N LYS A 292 -8.25 7.82 11.13
CA LYS A 292 -9.21 6.99 11.86
C LYS A 292 -8.65 5.59 12.09
N PHE A 293 -9.27 4.83 12.98
CA PHE A 293 -8.90 3.46 13.32
C PHE A 293 -10.05 2.51 12.97
N PRO A 294 -10.03 1.89 11.77
CA PRO A 294 -11.06 0.95 11.37
C PRO A 294 -11.04 -0.33 12.20
N TYR A 295 -12.23 -0.89 12.45
CA TYR A 295 -12.41 -2.14 13.18
C TYR A 295 -13.64 -2.91 12.68
N LEU A 296 -13.69 -4.21 12.99
CA LEU A 296 -14.85 -5.07 12.71
C LEU A 296 -15.97 -4.80 13.72
N LYS A 297 -17.11 -4.27 13.26
CA LYS A 297 -18.24 -3.82 14.11
C LYS A 297 -18.73 -4.87 15.09
N LYS A 298 -18.86 -6.13 14.64
CA LYS A 298 -19.36 -7.23 15.48
C LYS A 298 -18.43 -7.57 16.65
N ILE A 299 -17.14 -7.26 16.52
CA ILE A 299 -16.12 -7.52 17.55
C ILE A 299 -15.93 -6.27 18.41
N GLY A 300 -15.92 -5.10 17.77
CA GLY A 300 -15.81 -3.79 18.42
C GLY A 300 -14.37 -3.29 18.52
N TRP A 301 -14.24 -2.01 18.89
CA TRP A 301 -12.96 -1.37 19.16
C TRP A 301 -12.55 -1.58 20.62
N LYS A 302 -11.33 -2.08 20.83
CA LYS A 302 -10.73 -2.31 22.16
C LYS A 302 -9.35 -1.65 22.31
N GLY A 303 -8.99 -0.75 21.40
CA GLY A 303 -7.63 -0.26 21.23
C GLY A 303 -6.80 -1.15 20.30
N ILE A 304 -5.52 -0.83 20.17
CA ILE A 304 -4.54 -1.62 19.40
C ILE A 304 -4.04 -2.76 20.30
N VAL A 305 -4.91 -3.75 20.51
CA VAL A 305 -4.64 -4.93 21.35
C VAL A 305 -4.67 -6.20 20.52
N ASP A 306 -3.83 -7.17 20.88
CA ASP A 306 -3.71 -8.45 20.19
C ASP A 306 -4.95 -9.33 20.35
N GLY A 307 -5.15 -10.18 19.34
CA GLY A 307 -5.99 -11.36 19.44
C GLY A 307 -7.44 -11.17 18.95
N LYS A 308 -8.21 -12.25 19.08
CA LYS A 308 -9.57 -12.38 18.53
C LYS A 308 -10.62 -11.47 19.17
N ASP A 309 -10.36 -10.98 20.38
CA ASP A 309 -11.31 -10.13 21.10
C ASP A 309 -11.19 -8.64 20.66
N SER A 310 -10.24 -8.35 19.79
CA SER A 310 -9.98 -7.06 19.18
C SER A 310 -10.48 -7.02 17.73
N GLY A 311 -11.32 -6.06 17.38
CA GLY A 311 -11.80 -5.90 16.01
C GLY A 311 -10.77 -5.33 15.03
N VAL A 312 -9.53 -5.11 15.45
CA VAL A 312 -8.46 -4.56 14.60
C VAL A 312 -8.10 -5.54 13.50
N TYR A 313 -7.95 -5.03 12.28
CA TYR A 313 -7.63 -5.83 11.10
C TYR A 313 -6.57 -5.17 10.21
N ARG A 314 -5.87 -6.00 9.43
CA ARG A 314 -5.00 -5.60 8.33
C ARG A 314 -5.64 -5.91 6.98
N VAL A 315 -5.37 -5.10 5.98
CA VAL A 315 -5.84 -5.32 4.61
C VAL A 315 -4.66 -5.75 3.74
N ASN A 316 -4.85 -6.83 2.98
CA ASN A 316 -3.89 -7.36 2.01
C ASN A 316 -4.28 -7.00 0.57
#